data_AF-A0AAD6PK18-F1
#
_entry.id   AF-A0AAD6PK18-F1
#
_cell.length_a   1.000
_cell.length_b   1.000
_cell.length_c   1.000
_cell.angle_alpha   90.00
_cell.angle_beta   90.00
_cell.angle_gamma   90.00
#
_symmetry.space_group_name_H-M   'P 1'
#
loop_
_entity.id
_entity.type
_entity.pdbx_description
1 polymer ?
#
loop_
_entity_poly.entity_id
_entity_poly.type
_entity_poly.pdbx_seq_one_letter_code
_entity_poly.pdbx_strand_id
1 'polypeptide(L)'
;MSGPSKKVVDVAFKASRTVDWDGMAKLLVSDEARKEFATLRRAFNEVNAQLGTKFSQEPEPIDWEYYRKGIGSRLVDMYKQAYE
;
A
#
# COMPACT_ATOMS: atom_id res chain seq x y z
N MET A 1 -15.33 7.15 -5.16
CA MET A 1 -14.31 8.11 -4.67
C MET A 1 -13.13 7.30 -4.18
N SER A 2 -11.94 7.38 -4.81
CA SER A 2 -10.75 6.63 -4.36
C SER A 2 -10.42 6.99 -2.91
N GLY A 3 -10.38 5.99 -2.02
CA GLY A 3 -10.11 6.18 -0.60
C GLY A 3 -8.69 6.69 -0.29
N PRO A 4 -8.43 7.13 0.96
CA PRO A 4 -7.14 7.66 1.41
C PRO A 4 -5.96 6.73 1.12
N SER A 5 -6.16 5.42 1.28
CA SER A 5 -5.12 4.39 1.05
C SER A 5 -4.63 4.36 -0.39
N LYS A 6 -5.52 4.50 -1.38
CA LYS A 6 -5.17 4.50 -2.80
C LYS A 6 -4.30 5.72 -3.17
N LYS A 7 -4.60 6.88 -2.57
CA LYS A 7 -3.77 8.10 -2.74
C LYS A 7 -2.38 7.93 -2.13
N VAL A 8 -2.26 7.31 -0.96
CA VAL A 8 -0.96 7.07 -0.30
C VAL A 8 -0.12 6.09 -1.13
N VAL A 9 -0.73 5.02 -1.66
CA VAL A 9 -0.07 4.05 -2.54
C VAL A 9 0.45 4.74 -3.81
N ASP A 10 -0.37 5.58 -4.45
CA ASP A 10 0.03 6.32 -5.67
C ASP A 10 1.19 7.29 -5.42
N VAL A 11 1.19 8.00 -4.28
CA VAL A 11 2.29 8.91 -3.91
C VAL A 11 3.57 8.13 -3.64
N ALA A 12 3.50 7.03 -2.88
CA ALA A 12 4.64 6.16 -2.61
C ALA A 12 5.22 5.55 -3.90
N PHE A 13 4.36 5.13 -4.83
CA PHE A 13 4.75 4.59 -6.13
C PHE A 13 5.41 5.64 -7.04
N LYS A 14 4.93 6.89 -7.02
CA LYS A 14 5.57 7.97 -7.78
C LYS A 14 6.95 8.32 -7.21
N ALA A 15 7.07 8.43 -5.90
CA ALA A 15 8.35 8.68 -5.23
C ALA A 15 9.36 7.57 -5.50
N SER A 16 8.93 6.29 -5.53
CA SER A 16 9.82 5.15 -5.78
C SER A 16 10.50 5.18 -7.15
N ARG A 17 9.83 5.71 -8.17
CA ARG A 17 10.41 5.88 -9.53
C ARG A 17 11.51 6.93 -9.61
N THR A 18 11.60 7.83 -8.63
CA THR A 18 12.55 8.95 -8.64
C THR A 18 13.82 8.70 -7.84
N VAL A 19 13.91 7.56 -7.15
CA VAL A 19 15.08 7.25 -6.30
C VAL A 19 16.25 6.78 -7.16
N ASP A 20 17.35 7.55 -7.15
CA ASP A 20 18.62 7.17 -7.77
C ASP A 20 19.45 6.25 -6.85
N TRP A 21 19.07 4.98 -6.81
CA TRP A 21 19.77 3.97 -6.02
C TRP A 21 21.23 3.79 -6.42
N ASP A 22 21.56 3.95 -7.70
CA ASP A 22 22.90 3.71 -8.22
C ASP A 22 23.82 4.90 -7.93
N GLY A 23 23.30 6.13 -7.95
CA GLY A 23 23.99 7.32 -7.45
C GLY A 23 24.26 7.25 -5.95
N MET A 24 23.28 6.84 -5.15
CA MET A 24 23.46 6.67 -3.70
C MET A 24 24.51 5.60 -3.38
N ALA A 25 24.53 4.48 -4.12
CA ALA A 25 25.51 3.42 -3.92
C ALA A 25 26.97 3.90 -4.14
N LYS A 26 27.19 4.82 -5.08
CA LYS A 26 28.53 5.38 -5.39
C LYS A 26 29.09 6.26 -4.28
N LEU A 27 28.23 6.81 -3.42
CA LEU A 27 28.64 7.63 -2.27
C LEU A 27 29.08 6.80 -1.06
N LEU A 28 28.88 5.48 -1.09
CA LEU A 28 29.18 4.58 0.02
C LEU A 28 30.63 4.08 -0.05
N VAL A 29 31.43 4.55 0.90
CA VAL A 29 32.86 4.25 0.99
C VAL A 29 33.20 3.12 1.97
N SER A 30 32.32 2.84 2.95
CA SER A 30 32.53 1.75 3.91
C SER A 30 31.75 0.49 3.55
N ASP A 31 32.33 -0.67 3.84
CA ASP A 31 31.70 -1.96 3.53
C ASP A 31 30.44 -2.21 4.37
N GLU A 32 30.42 -1.74 5.61
CA GLU A 32 29.23 -1.78 6.46
C GLU A 32 28.09 -0.97 5.86
N ALA A 33 28.37 0.25 5.36
CA ALA A 33 27.34 1.08 4.75
C ALA A 33 26.83 0.46 3.43
N ARG A 34 27.68 -0.19 2.64
CA ARG A 34 27.26 -0.93 1.43
C ARG A 34 26.34 -2.09 1.77
N LYS A 35 26.65 -2.84 2.83
CA LYS A 35 25.83 -3.95 3.31
C LYS A 35 24.46 -3.48 3.77
N GLU A 36 24.41 -2.48 4.64
CA GLU A 36 23.15 -1.92 5.14
C GLU A 36 22.32 -1.27 4.02
N PHE A 37 22.98 -0.61 3.07
CA PHE A 37 22.30 -0.06 1.89
C PHE A 37 21.69 -1.14 1.00
N ALA A 38 22.36 -2.28 0.82
CA ALA A 38 21.79 -3.41 0.09
C ALA A 38 20.56 -3.98 0.81
N THR A 39 20.61 -4.09 2.14
CA THR A 39 19.47 -4.49 2.97
C THR A 39 18.30 -3.50 2.82
N LEU A 40 18.58 -2.20 2.87
CA LEU A 40 17.57 -1.14 2.70
C LEU A 40 16.92 -1.21 1.31
N ARG A 41 17.71 -1.31 0.25
CA ARG A 41 17.20 -1.42 -1.14
C ARG A 41 16.31 -2.65 -1.31
N ARG A 42 16.70 -3.78 -0.69
CA ARG A 42 15.88 -4.99 -0.70
C ARG A 42 14.54 -4.80 0.01
N ALA A 43 14.56 -4.26 1.24
CA ALA A 43 13.34 -3.99 2.00
C ALA A 43 12.40 -3.03 1.27
N PHE A 44 12.98 -1.99 0.66
CA PHE A 44 12.22 -1.05 -0.18
C PHE A 44 11.53 -1.74 -1.36
N ASN A 45 12.28 -2.56 -2.10
CA ASN A 45 11.73 -3.29 -3.25
C ASN A 45 10.61 -4.25 -2.84
N GLU A 46 10.74 -4.92 -1.70
CA GLU A 46 9.72 -5.81 -1.16
C GLU A 46 8.43 -5.04 -0.84
N VAL A 47 8.53 -3.92 -0.11
CA VAL A 47 7.37 -3.07 0.19
C VAL A 47 6.73 -2.52 -1.08
N ASN A 48 7.54 -2.04 -2.04
CA ASN A 48 7.04 -1.50 -3.29
C ASN A 48 6.34 -2.57 -4.15
N ALA A 49 6.85 -3.80 -4.17
CA ALA A 49 6.20 -4.94 -4.83
C ALA A 49 4.85 -5.30 -4.17
N GLN A 50 4.79 -5.27 -2.83
CA GLN A 50 3.53 -5.50 -2.10
C GLN A 50 2.51 -4.39 -2.38
N LEU A 51 2.93 -3.12 -2.43
CA LEU A 51 2.07 -1.99 -2.79
C LEU A 51 1.51 -2.13 -4.20
N GLY A 52 2.36 -2.51 -5.17
CA GLY A 52 1.96 -2.70 -6.57
C GLY A 52 0.97 -3.85 -6.78
N THR A 53 1.09 -4.93 -5.99
CA THR A 53 0.30 -6.17 -6.21
C THR A 53 -0.93 -6.30 -5.32
N LYS A 54 -0.84 -5.94 -4.03
CA LYS A 54 -1.90 -6.24 -3.04
C LYS A 54 -2.89 -5.09 -2.83
N PHE A 55 -2.46 -3.84 -3.00
CA PHE A 55 -3.29 -2.66 -2.74
C PHE A 55 -3.88 -2.03 -4.02
N SER A 56 -3.45 -2.50 -5.19
CA SER A 56 -4.02 -2.12 -6.49
C SER A 56 -5.33 -2.84 -6.81
N GLN A 57 -5.66 -3.90 -6.06
CA GLN A 57 -6.96 -4.55 -6.14
C GLN A 57 -7.92 -3.75 -5.25
N GLU A 58 -8.95 -3.14 -5.84
CA GLU A 58 -10.05 -2.59 -5.04
C GLU A 58 -10.66 -3.75 -4.24
N PRO A 59 -10.81 -3.61 -2.91
CA PRO A 59 -11.41 -4.67 -2.11
C PRO A 59 -12.78 -5.02 -2.68
N GLU A 60 -13.14 -6.31 -2.66
CA GLU A 60 -14.42 -6.75 -3.21
C GLU A 60 -15.56 -5.93 -2.60
N PRO A 61 -16.47 -5.39 -3.44
CA PRO A 61 -17.59 -4.60 -2.94
C PRO A 61 -18.41 -5.40 -1.93
N ILE A 62 -18.67 -4.81 -0.77
CA ILE A 62 -19.53 -5.43 0.24
C ILE A 62 -20.97 -5.43 -0.27
N ASP A 63 -21.58 -6.60 -0.38
CA ASP A 63 -23.00 -6.74 -0.71
C ASP A 63 -23.86 -6.47 0.54
N TRP A 64 -24.02 -5.18 0.84
CA TRP A 64 -24.84 -4.73 1.97
C TRP A 64 -26.28 -5.23 1.90
N GLU A 65 -26.82 -5.45 0.70
CA GLU A 65 -28.22 -5.86 0.52
C GLU A 65 -28.42 -7.35 0.84
N TYR A 66 -27.44 -8.20 0.50
CA TYR A 66 -27.38 -9.58 0.97
C TYR A 66 -27.37 -9.65 2.49
N TYR A 67 -26.50 -8.88 3.15
CA TYR A 67 -26.41 -8.88 4.61
C TYR A 67 -27.66 -8.31 5.29
N ARG A 68 -28.30 -7.27 4.73
CA ARG A 68 -29.56 -6.73 5.25
C ARG A 68 -30.66 -7.78 5.36
N LYS A 69 -30.73 -8.71 4.39
CA LYS A 69 -31.72 -9.80 4.38
C LYS A 69 -31.48 -10.86 5.45
N GLY A 70 -30.22 -11.09 5.85
CA GLY A 70 -29.87 -12.12 6.82
C GLY A 70 -29.88 -11.64 8.27
N ILE A 71 -29.21 -10.52 8.56
CA ILE A 71 -28.94 -10.01 9.92
C ILE A 71 -29.72 -8.73 10.28
N GLY A 72 -30.51 -8.21 9.34
CA GLY A 72 -31.39 -7.07 9.55
C GLY A 72 -30.76 -5.70 9.24
N SER A 73 -31.59 -4.74 8.84
CA SER A 73 -31.15 -3.44 8.32
C SER A 73 -30.37 -2.60 9.31
N ARG A 74 -30.82 -2.51 10.57
CA ARG A 74 -30.21 -1.64 11.58
C ARG A 74 -28.72 -1.88 11.82
N LEU A 75 -28.30 -3.14 11.90
CA LEU A 75 -26.91 -3.49 12.14
C LEU A 75 -26.05 -3.22 10.90
N VAL A 76 -26.57 -3.60 9.73
CA VAL A 76 -25.88 -3.46 8.45
C VAL A 76 -25.72 -1.99 8.07
N ASP A 77 -26.74 -1.16 8.30
CA ASP A 77 -26.69 0.27 8.02
C ASP A 77 -25.70 1.00 8.94
N MET A 78 -25.56 0.58 10.21
CA MET A 78 -24.54 1.10 11.13
C MET A 78 -23.12 0.78 10.63
N TYR A 79 -22.86 -0.45 10.19
CA TYR A 79 -21.55 -0.84 9.65
C TYR A 79 -21.27 -0.18 8.31
N LYS A 80 -22.28 -0.04 7.45
CA LYS A 80 -22.17 0.67 6.18
C LYS A 80 -21.79 2.13 6.41
N GLN A 81 -22.46 2.81 7.34
CA GLN A 81 -22.15 4.20 7.69
C GLN A 81 -20.76 4.40 8.30
N ALA A 82 -20.23 3.39 9.00
CA ALA A 82 -18.86 3.42 9.52
C ALA A 82 -17.79 3.08 8.47
N TYR A 83 -18.18 2.42 7.37
CA TYR A 83 -17.30 2.01 6.29
C TYR A 83 -17.18 3.05 5.18
N GLU A 84 -18.27 3.76 4.87
CA GLU A 84 -18.33 4.90 3.93
C GLU A 84 -17.58 6.13 4.46
#